data_AF-A0A917R0D9-F1
#
_entry.id   AF-A0A917R0D9-F1
#
_cell.length_a   1.000
_cell.length_b   1.000
_cell.length_c   1.000
_cell.angle_alpha   90.00
_cell.angle_beta   90.00
_cell.angle_gamma   90.00
#
_symmetry.space_group_name_H-M   'P 1'
#
loop_
_entity.id
_entity.type
_entity.pdbx_description
1 polymer ?
#
loop_
_entity_poly.entity_id
_entity_poly.type
_entity_poly.pdbx_seq_one_letter_code
_entity_poly.pdbx_strand_id
1 'polypeptide(L)'
;MTRPVECVAVDFGGTIATGGEVTPAAVNVLHELGRRGVRLVLATNVAAERDRMPALRSAGVAGLFAAVVQSYAVGVAKPDPRFYQQVLLHAGCDPGQVLFVGNNLDHDVIGPLAAGMRAVLFRSGALGAGDVPAGALQIGELAELLDLVDGRADDVGATELTVATVNLETGGWDGHHGQHYRLDLLPELVAQVPEVDVLLLQEGKEYGFRGQRLRFHAERLLSGFGLRSFMTRSTRGELHEVVFVRWPRLRPTAHYTPDLPGVFHDQIGWLRFQVDGLEGEVAIRSVQWASWNGDIRLDEAQKLTRYAAPGVAAIIGGDFNSLWPDCPGHQEFEPDWEALPPHKRLHKTLPPGLRPAGRLVSDRRALTVLAEAGFVNAGCLARDPTPTVHGTVDYGQGARIDHIVLSPSLAGALVPGSYRVWTGEPGERVSDHRMVSVRLDLDRLSKPGRLPP
;
A
#
# COMPACT_ATOMS: atom_id res chain seq x y z
N MET A 1 -6.46 -14.24 -0.75
CA MET A 1 -7.38 -14.10 0.40
C MET A 1 -6.64 -14.56 1.65
N THR A 2 -6.35 -13.68 2.62
CA THR A 2 -6.06 -14.17 3.97
C THR A 2 -7.34 -14.83 4.45
N ARG A 3 -7.25 -16.12 4.82
CA ARG A 3 -8.43 -16.88 5.20
C ARG A 3 -9.02 -16.27 6.48
N PRO A 4 -10.36 -16.24 6.63
CA PRO A 4 -11.01 -15.71 7.82
C PRO A 4 -10.51 -16.45 9.07
N VAL A 5 -10.44 -15.75 10.21
CA VAL A 5 -10.12 -16.37 11.49
C VAL A 5 -11.33 -17.22 11.91
N GLU A 6 -11.17 -18.53 11.94
CA GLU A 6 -12.21 -19.44 12.43
C GLU A 6 -11.97 -19.87 13.88
N CYS A 7 -10.72 -19.78 14.34
CA CYS A 7 -10.33 -20.18 15.68
C CYS A 7 -9.34 -19.18 16.30
N VAL A 8 -9.54 -18.87 17.58
CA VAL A 8 -8.56 -18.16 18.40
C VAL A 8 -8.00 -19.14 19.44
N ALA A 9 -6.68 -19.34 19.39
CA ALA A 9 -5.95 -20.05 20.42
C ALA A 9 -5.29 -19.02 21.35
N VAL A 10 -5.55 -19.09 22.66
CA VAL A 10 -5.08 -18.05 23.60
C VAL A 10 -4.28 -18.66 24.75
N ASP A 11 -3.13 -18.03 25.07
CA ASP A 11 -2.41 -18.36 26.30
C ASP A 11 -3.18 -17.86 27.54
N PHE A 12 -2.92 -18.48 28.70
CA PHE A 12 -3.58 -18.10 29.94
C PHE A 12 -2.86 -16.93 30.65
N GLY A 13 -1.60 -17.13 31.03
CA GLY A 13 -0.92 -16.31 32.04
C GLY A 13 -0.34 -15.04 31.46
N GLY A 14 -0.79 -13.89 31.96
CA GLY A 14 -0.39 -12.58 31.44
C GLY A 14 -0.95 -12.28 30.04
N THR A 15 -1.95 -13.05 29.60
CA THR A 15 -2.75 -12.80 28.39
C THR A 15 -4.21 -12.58 28.78
N ILE A 16 -4.92 -13.63 29.21
CA ILE A 16 -6.31 -13.51 29.70
C ILE A 16 -6.41 -13.42 31.22
N ALA A 17 -5.34 -13.76 31.94
CA ALA A 17 -5.34 -13.88 33.39
C ALA A 17 -4.15 -13.18 34.06
N THR A 18 -4.41 -12.60 35.23
CA THR A 18 -3.40 -11.98 36.12
C THR A 18 -3.57 -12.57 37.51
N GLY A 19 -2.46 -12.94 38.17
CA GLY A 19 -2.53 -13.56 39.51
C GLY A 19 -3.20 -14.95 39.54
N GLY A 20 -3.42 -15.58 38.38
CA GLY A 20 -4.10 -16.87 38.28
C GLY A 20 -5.61 -16.77 38.04
N GLU A 21 -6.17 -15.57 38.03
CA GLU A 21 -7.60 -15.31 37.77
C GLU A 21 -7.80 -14.67 36.41
N VAL A 22 -8.87 -15.05 35.71
CA VAL A 22 -9.24 -14.45 34.42
C VAL A 22 -9.69 -13.02 34.66
N THR A 23 -9.15 -12.07 33.89
CA THR A 23 -9.49 -10.66 34.08
C THR A 23 -10.91 -10.35 33.57
N PRO A 24 -11.61 -9.36 34.13
CA PRO A 24 -12.93 -8.96 33.62
C PRO A 24 -12.91 -8.54 32.14
N ALA A 25 -11.84 -7.88 31.69
CA ALA A 25 -11.65 -7.51 30.29
C ALA A 25 -11.58 -8.76 29.39
N ALA A 26 -10.85 -9.79 29.81
CA ALA A 26 -10.77 -11.04 29.08
C ALA A 26 -12.11 -11.79 29.06
N VAL A 27 -12.87 -11.78 30.16
CA VAL A 27 -14.22 -12.37 30.19
C VAL A 27 -15.09 -11.75 29.10
N ASN A 28 -15.13 -10.43 29.00
CA ASN A 28 -15.91 -9.72 27.99
C ASN A 28 -15.50 -10.10 26.56
N VAL A 29 -14.19 -10.08 26.27
CA VAL A 29 -13.66 -10.42 24.94
C VAL A 29 -13.97 -11.87 24.56
N LEU A 30 -13.76 -12.82 25.47
CA LEU A 30 -14.02 -14.24 25.20
C LEU A 30 -15.51 -14.51 24.91
N HIS A 31 -16.42 -13.87 25.65
CA HIS A 31 -17.85 -13.97 25.38
C HIS A 31 -18.21 -13.40 24.01
N GLU A 32 -17.64 -12.26 23.64
CA GLU A 32 -17.92 -11.62 22.36
C GLU A 32 -17.37 -12.44 21.18
N LEU A 33 -16.16 -13.01 21.29
CA LEU A 33 -15.65 -13.97 20.31
C LEU A 33 -16.57 -15.19 20.16
N GLY A 34 -17.07 -15.72 21.28
CA GLY A 34 -18.05 -16.82 21.27
C GLY A 34 -19.35 -16.44 20.57
N ARG A 35 -19.88 -15.22 20.79
CA ARG A 35 -21.09 -14.71 20.11
C ARG A 35 -20.90 -14.60 18.60
N ARG A 36 -19.66 -14.36 18.14
CA ARG A 36 -19.29 -14.29 16.72
C ARG A 36 -19.06 -15.65 16.07
N GLY A 37 -19.25 -16.73 16.81
CA GLY A 37 -19.07 -18.10 16.31
C GLY A 37 -17.62 -18.52 16.16
N VAL A 38 -16.68 -17.77 16.75
CA VAL A 38 -15.25 -18.08 16.72
C VAL A 38 -14.98 -19.22 17.69
N ARG A 39 -14.31 -20.26 17.22
CA ARG A 39 -13.90 -21.36 18.10
C ARG A 39 -12.76 -20.90 19.01
N LEU A 40 -12.83 -21.23 20.29
CA LEU A 40 -11.80 -20.88 21.27
C LEU A 40 -11.04 -22.12 21.75
N VAL A 41 -9.73 -22.02 21.81
CA VAL A 41 -8.84 -23.04 22.39
C VAL A 41 -7.93 -22.37 23.42
N LEU A 42 -7.88 -22.89 24.65
CA LEU A 42 -6.85 -22.47 25.59
C LEU A 42 -5.57 -23.24 25.27
N ALA A 43 -4.43 -22.56 25.18
CA ALA A 43 -3.16 -23.16 24.81
C ALA A 43 -2.04 -22.65 25.72
N THR A 44 -1.78 -23.33 26.84
CA THR A 44 -0.91 -22.82 27.91
C THR A 44 0.10 -23.81 28.47
N ASN A 45 1.29 -23.31 28.81
CA ASN A 45 2.30 -24.06 29.55
C ASN A 45 2.01 -23.96 31.05
N VAL A 46 1.72 -25.09 31.70
CA VAL A 46 1.35 -25.13 33.11
C VAL A 46 1.70 -26.47 33.75
N ALA A 47 2.00 -26.46 35.05
CA ALA A 47 2.19 -27.65 35.88
C ALA A 47 0.85 -28.21 36.37
N ALA A 48 0.80 -29.50 36.71
CA ALA A 48 -0.42 -30.20 37.08
C ALA A 48 -1.15 -29.57 38.28
N GLU A 49 -0.40 -29.03 39.25
CA GLU A 49 -0.93 -28.41 40.47
C GLU A 49 -1.59 -27.05 40.20
N ARG A 50 -1.44 -26.51 38.98
CA ARG A 50 -1.95 -25.20 38.57
C ARG A 50 -2.94 -25.30 37.42
N ASP A 51 -3.76 -26.35 37.41
CA ASP A 51 -4.86 -26.49 36.44
C ASP A 51 -5.67 -25.18 36.33
N ARG A 52 -5.97 -24.77 35.10
CA ARG A 52 -6.67 -23.54 34.74
C ARG A 52 -8.17 -23.72 34.61
N MET A 53 -8.67 -24.95 34.55
CA MET A 53 -10.11 -25.23 34.52
C MET A 53 -10.88 -24.60 35.69
N PRO A 54 -10.42 -24.64 36.95
CA PRO A 54 -11.11 -23.96 38.05
C PRO A 54 -11.23 -22.45 37.85
N ALA A 55 -10.17 -21.78 37.38
CA ALA A 55 -10.19 -20.34 37.12
C ALA A 55 -11.15 -19.98 35.98
N LEU A 56 -11.17 -20.75 34.89
CA LEU A 56 -12.12 -20.56 33.79
C LEU A 56 -13.58 -20.78 34.24
N ARG A 57 -13.83 -21.74 35.14
CA ARG A 57 -15.18 -22.01 35.68
C ARG A 57 -15.64 -20.87 36.60
N SER A 58 -14.76 -20.40 37.48
CA SER A 58 -15.04 -19.27 38.38
C SER A 58 -15.41 -18.01 37.59
N ALA A 59 -14.71 -17.77 36.48
CA ALA A 59 -14.95 -16.65 35.58
C ALA A 59 -16.14 -16.84 34.61
N GLY A 60 -16.82 -17.99 34.62
CA GLY A 60 -17.97 -18.26 33.76
C GLY A 60 -17.66 -18.52 32.27
N VAL A 61 -16.38 -18.63 31.89
CA VAL A 61 -15.93 -18.76 30.49
C VAL A 61 -15.51 -20.17 30.08
N ALA A 62 -15.46 -21.12 31.02
CA ALA A 62 -15.05 -22.50 30.73
C ALA A 62 -15.83 -23.16 29.59
N GLY A 63 -17.14 -22.86 29.47
CA GLY A 63 -18.00 -23.41 28.42
C GLY A 63 -17.79 -22.80 27.03
N LEU A 64 -16.99 -21.74 26.90
CA LEU A 64 -16.69 -21.12 25.61
C LEU A 64 -15.54 -21.82 24.86
N PHE A 65 -14.68 -22.54 25.59
CA PHE A 65 -13.53 -23.22 25.01
C PHE A 65 -13.93 -24.58 24.45
N ALA A 66 -13.67 -24.80 23.16
CA ALA A 66 -13.81 -26.10 22.52
C ALA A 66 -12.77 -27.10 23.06
N ALA A 67 -11.60 -26.61 23.48
CA ALA A 67 -10.59 -27.40 24.16
C ALA A 67 -9.73 -26.55 25.09
N VAL A 68 -9.17 -27.21 26.10
CA VAL A 68 -8.18 -26.65 27.03
C VAL A 68 -6.90 -27.49 26.94
N VAL A 69 -5.94 -27.01 26.16
CA VAL A 69 -4.65 -27.65 25.91
C VAL A 69 -3.63 -27.13 26.93
N GLN A 70 -3.33 -27.96 27.91
CA GLN A 70 -2.37 -27.68 28.97
C GLN A 70 -1.15 -28.59 28.84
N SER A 71 0.05 -28.01 28.91
CA SER A 71 1.29 -28.76 28.63
C SER A 71 1.48 -30.02 29.47
N TYR A 72 1.11 -29.99 30.76
CA TYR A 72 1.20 -31.19 31.60
C TYR A 72 0.25 -32.31 31.14
N ALA A 73 -0.94 -31.95 30.66
CA ALA A 73 -1.97 -32.92 30.28
C ALA A 73 -1.63 -33.60 28.93
N VAL A 74 -1.03 -32.85 28.00
CA VAL A 74 -0.61 -33.38 26.68
C VAL A 74 0.83 -33.90 26.66
N GLY A 75 1.60 -33.69 27.74
CA GLY A 75 2.97 -34.19 27.88
C GLY A 75 4.03 -33.47 27.05
N VAL A 76 3.67 -32.38 26.38
CA VAL A 76 4.57 -31.52 25.58
C VAL A 76 4.28 -30.06 25.91
N ALA A 77 5.26 -29.17 25.78
CA ALA A 77 5.12 -27.75 26.11
C ALA A 77 5.53 -26.87 24.93
N LYS A 78 4.95 -25.67 24.81
CA LYS A 78 5.46 -24.64 23.90
C LYS A 78 6.94 -24.35 24.24
N PRO A 79 7.85 -24.23 23.25
CA PRO A 79 7.60 -24.13 21.81
C PRO A 79 7.77 -25.44 21.03
N ASP A 80 7.63 -26.61 21.66
CA ASP A 80 7.70 -27.90 20.95
C ASP A 80 6.61 -27.96 19.86
N PRO A 81 6.95 -28.25 18.58
CA PRO A 81 6.00 -28.33 17.47
C PRO A 81 4.78 -29.22 17.75
N ARG A 82 4.96 -30.28 18.55
CA ARG A 82 3.89 -31.22 18.91
C ARG A 82 2.81 -30.56 19.75
N PHE A 83 3.13 -29.52 20.53
CA PHE A 83 2.13 -28.77 21.28
C PHE A 83 1.16 -28.04 20.34
N TYR A 84 1.70 -27.35 19.34
CA TYR A 84 0.89 -26.63 18.34
C TYR A 84 0.05 -27.58 17.49
N GLN A 85 0.54 -28.80 17.22
CA GLN A 85 -0.27 -29.84 16.57
C GLN A 85 -1.50 -30.24 17.40
N GLN A 86 -1.39 -30.30 18.74
CA GLN A 86 -2.56 -30.53 19.61
C GLN A 86 -3.55 -29.36 19.52
N VAL A 87 -3.05 -28.12 19.49
CA VAL A 87 -3.91 -26.93 19.32
C VAL A 87 -4.66 -26.99 17.98
N LEU A 88 -3.97 -27.29 16.89
CA LEU A 88 -4.56 -27.40 15.54
C LEU A 88 -5.60 -28.53 15.46
N LEU A 89 -5.34 -29.67 16.09
CA LEU A 89 -6.30 -30.78 16.17
C LEU A 89 -7.64 -30.34 16.77
N HIS A 90 -7.58 -29.55 17.84
CA HIS A 90 -8.77 -29.04 18.54
C HIS A 90 -9.40 -27.81 17.88
N ALA A 91 -8.61 -27.02 17.14
CA ALA A 91 -9.11 -25.90 16.35
C ALA A 91 -10.04 -26.38 15.21
N GLY A 92 -9.72 -27.52 14.60
CA GLY A 92 -10.58 -28.14 13.58
C GLY A 92 -10.71 -27.33 12.28
N CYS A 93 -9.76 -26.44 12.00
CA CYS A 93 -9.64 -25.65 10.78
C CYS A 93 -8.18 -25.60 10.31
N ASP A 94 -7.93 -25.04 9.12
CA ASP A 94 -6.57 -24.96 8.58
C ASP A 94 -5.68 -24.05 9.45
N PRO A 95 -4.36 -24.31 9.56
CA PRO A 95 -3.46 -23.52 10.40
C PRO A 95 -3.54 -22.01 10.17
N GLY A 96 -3.62 -21.57 8.90
CA GLY A 96 -3.74 -20.16 8.55
C GLY A 96 -5.06 -19.47 8.98
N GLN A 97 -6.04 -20.22 9.48
CA GLN A 97 -7.31 -19.75 10.03
C GLN A 97 -7.31 -19.70 11.57
N VAL A 98 -6.20 -20.13 12.20
CA VAL A 98 -6.00 -20.06 13.65
C VAL A 98 -5.17 -18.83 13.98
N LEU A 99 -5.71 -17.96 14.84
CA LEU A 99 -5.01 -16.82 15.42
C LEU A 99 -4.54 -17.20 16.83
N PHE A 100 -3.22 -17.36 17.00
CA PHE A 100 -2.60 -17.62 18.29
C PHE A 100 -2.29 -16.30 19.00
N VAL A 101 -2.75 -16.13 20.23
CA VAL A 101 -2.61 -14.90 21.02
C VAL A 101 -1.93 -15.21 22.34
N GLY A 102 -0.81 -14.55 22.63
CA GLY A 102 -0.12 -14.71 23.90
C GLY A 102 0.94 -13.64 24.12
N ASN A 103 1.67 -13.71 25.22
CA ASN A 103 2.58 -12.65 25.66
C ASN A 103 4.07 -13.03 25.56
N ASN A 104 4.38 -14.27 25.19
CA ASN A 104 5.75 -14.74 25.04
C ASN A 104 6.12 -14.84 23.55
N LEU A 105 7.20 -14.17 23.15
CA LEU A 105 7.61 -14.11 21.75
C LEU A 105 7.97 -15.50 21.17
N ASP A 106 8.70 -16.32 21.90
CA ASP A 106 9.13 -17.63 21.41
C ASP A 106 7.94 -18.61 21.36
N HIS A 107 7.13 -18.61 22.42
CA HIS A 107 6.07 -19.61 22.62
C HIS A 107 4.76 -19.25 21.93
N ASP A 108 4.42 -17.96 21.82
CA ASP A 108 3.10 -17.51 21.37
C ASP A 108 3.17 -16.76 20.05
N VAL A 109 4.37 -16.50 19.53
CA VAL A 109 4.58 -15.87 18.22
C VAL A 109 5.40 -16.73 17.28
N ILE A 110 6.67 -16.97 17.59
CA ILE A 110 7.58 -17.71 16.69
C ILE A 110 7.11 -19.15 16.49
N GLY A 111 6.77 -19.85 17.57
CA GLY A 111 6.26 -21.22 17.49
C GLY A 111 4.98 -21.36 16.67
N PRO A 112 3.93 -20.55 16.91
CA PRO A 112 2.73 -20.60 16.09
C PRO A 112 2.95 -20.27 14.62
N LEU A 113 3.77 -19.25 14.30
CA LEU A 113 4.13 -18.93 12.91
C LEU A 113 4.84 -20.12 12.23
N ALA A 114 5.77 -20.77 12.93
CA ALA A 114 6.46 -21.96 12.41
C ALA A 114 5.53 -23.15 12.19
N ALA A 115 4.41 -23.23 12.92
CA ALA A 115 3.35 -24.22 12.73
C ALA A 115 2.31 -23.81 11.65
N GLY A 116 2.53 -22.71 10.94
CA GLY A 116 1.65 -22.22 9.88
C GLY A 116 0.42 -21.45 10.37
N MET A 117 0.37 -21.11 11.66
CA MET A 117 -0.68 -20.28 12.25
C MET A 117 -0.40 -18.79 12.09
N ARG A 118 -1.42 -17.97 12.34
CA ARG A 118 -1.26 -16.53 12.56
C ARG A 118 -0.94 -16.29 14.02
N ALA A 119 -0.20 -15.22 14.33
CA ALA A 119 0.19 -14.92 15.71
C ALA A 119 0.02 -13.44 16.08
N VAL A 120 -0.35 -13.21 17.34
CA VAL A 120 -0.48 -11.89 17.95
C VAL A 120 0.27 -11.88 19.28
N LEU A 121 1.19 -10.94 19.43
CA LEU A 121 1.86 -10.64 20.68
C LEU A 121 1.00 -9.68 21.51
N PHE A 122 0.55 -10.12 22.68
CA PHE A 122 -0.14 -9.29 23.66
C PHE A 122 0.87 -8.72 24.66
N ARG A 123 0.97 -7.39 24.75
CA ARG A 123 1.77 -6.70 25.77
C ARG A 123 1.04 -5.44 26.24
N SER A 124 0.67 -5.39 27.52
CA SER A 124 0.05 -4.20 28.11
C SER A 124 1.07 -3.08 28.33
N GLY A 125 0.88 -1.92 27.69
CA GLY A 125 1.68 -0.71 27.86
C GLY A 125 2.33 -0.19 26.56
N ALA A 126 2.72 1.08 26.54
CA ALA A 126 3.41 1.67 25.39
C ALA A 126 4.88 1.23 25.37
N LEU A 127 5.38 0.68 24.24
CA LEU A 127 6.78 0.77 23.77
C LEU A 127 6.97 0.13 22.37
N GLY A 128 8.15 0.40 21.78
CA GLY A 128 8.37 0.76 20.37
C GLY A 128 8.34 -0.28 19.26
N ALA A 129 8.31 0.25 18.03
CA ALA A 129 8.33 -0.48 16.78
C ALA A 129 9.67 -1.21 16.56
N GLY A 130 9.67 -2.55 16.53
CA GLY A 130 10.86 -3.33 16.18
C GLY A 130 10.90 -4.78 16.66
N ASP A 131 10.12 -5.15 17.69
CA ASP A 131 10.29 -6.44 18.38
C ASP A 131 9.38 -7.59 17.87
N VAL A 132 8.57 -7.36 16.83
CA VAL A 132 7.59 -8.33 16.33
C VAL A 132 8.06 -8.93 15.00
N PRO A 133 8.22 -10.27 14.90
CA PRO A 133 8.60 -10.93 13.65
C PRO A 133 7.64 -10.63 12.51
N ALA A 134 8.17 -10.55 11.29
CA ALA A 134 7.37 -10.37 10.08
C ALA A 134 6.29 -11.47 9.97
N GLY A 135 5.02 -11.05 9.87
CA GLY A 135 3.87 -11.95 9.80
C GLY A 135 3.10 -12.12 11.12
N ALA A 136 3.59 -11.55 12.23
CA ALA A 136 2.83 -11.40 13.47
C ALA A 136 2.35 -9.97 13.68
N LEU A 137 1.30 -9.83 14.48
CA LEU A 137 0.77 -8.54 14.92
C LEU A 137 1.05 -8.35 16.41
N GLN A 138 0.87 -7.14 16.91
CA GLN A 138 0.93 -6.84 18.33
C GLN A 138 -0.28 -6.00 18.73
N ILE A 139 -0.82 -6.29 19.91
CA ILE A 139 -1.94 -5.53 20.51
C ILE A 139 -1.55 -5.12 21.94
N GLY A 140 -2.05 -3.95 22.36
CA GLY A 140 -1.83 -3.40 23.70
C GLY A 140 -2.95 -3.79 24.68
N GLU A 141 -4.15 -3.95 24.15
CA GLU A 141 -5.37 -4.29 24.86
C GLU A 141 -6.03 -5.52 24.23
N LEU A 142 -6.56 -6.42 25.06
CA LEU A 142 -7.17 -7.66 24.58
C LEU A 142 -8.44 -7.40 23.76
N ALA A 143 -9.07 -6.24 23.91
CA ALA A 143 -10.25 -5.84 23.13
C ALA A 143 -9.95 -5.71 21.63
N GLU A 144 -8.73 -5.33 21.25
CA GLU A 144 -8.28 -5.21 19.85
C GLU A 144 -8.33 -6.57 19.11
N LEU A 145 -8.39 -7.68 19.84
CA LEU A 145 -8.57 -9.01 19.27
C LEU A 145 -9.91 -9.17 18.53
N LEU A 146 -10.94 -8.48 18.98
CA LEU A 146 -12.25 -8.46 18.34
C LEU A 146 -12.16 -7.89 16.92
N ASP A 147 -11.35 -6.85 16.77
CA ASP A 147 -11.14 -6.20 15.49
C ASP A 147 -10.33 -7.13 14.57
N LEU A 148 -9.29 -7.79 15.09
CA LEU A 148 -8.49 -8.76 14.31
C LEU A 148 -9.28 -9.95 13.76
N VAL A 149 -10.32 -10.36 14.49
CA VAL A 149 -11.19 -11.49 14.15
C VAL A 149 -12.26 -11.09 13.13
N ASP A 150 -12.81 -9.89 13.25
CA ASP A 150 -13.77 -9.33 12.28
C ASP A 150 -13.11 -8.92 10.96
N GLY A 151 -11.77 -8.93 10.89
CA GLY A 151 -11.02 -8.30 9.81
C GLY A 151 -11.01 -6.77 9.92
N ARG A 152 -11.37 -6.22 11.08
CA ARG A 152 -11.56 -4.81 11.41
C ARG A 152 -10.46 -4.17 12.25
N ALA A 153 -9.32 -4.85 12.48
CA ALA A 153 -8.19 -4.20 13.14
C ALA A 153 -7.78 -2.98 12.30
N ASP A 154 -8.19 -1.82 12.81
CA ASP A 154 -8.22 -0.50 12.19
C ASP A 154 -9.14 -0.33 10.94
N ASP A 155 -10.45 -0.59 11.09
CA ASP A 155 -11.47 -0.25 10.06
C ASP A 155 -11.86 1.24 10.02
N VAL A 156 -11.05 2.12 10.60
CA VAL A 156 -11.05 3.55 10.25
C VAL A 156 -10.20 3.80 8.99
N GLY A 157 -9.57 2.75 8.44
CA GLY A 157 -8.73 2.84 7.23
C GLY A 157 -8.91 1.73 6.19
N ALA A 158 -9.73 0.69 6.36
CA ALA A 158 -9.77 -0.41 5.36
C ALA A 158 -10.26 0.02 3.97
N THR A 159 -11.14 1.02 3.94
CA THR A 159 -11.63 1.68 2.71
C THR A 159 -10.78 2.87 2.30
N GLU A 160 -9.82 3.30 3.13
CA GLU A 160 -8.86 4.33 2.74
C GLU A 160 -7.72 3.72 1.91
N LEU A 161 -7.19 4.50 0.97
CA LEU A 161 -6.00 4.18 0.20
C LEU A 161 -5.09 5.40 0.13
N THR A 162 -3.88 5.29 0.66
CA THR A 162 -2.84 6.30 0.43
C THR A 162 -2.01 5.92 -0.78
N VAL A 163 -2.03 6.77 -1.80
CA VAL A 163 -1.25 6.59 -3.04
C VAL A 163 -0.17 7.65 -3.11
N ALA A 164 1.07 7.23 -3.31
CA ALA A 164 2.21 8.09 -3.54
C ALA A 164 2.88 7.77 -4.88
N THR A 165 3.49 8.76 -5.52
CA THR A 165 4.28 8.59 -6.73
C THR A 165 5.55 9.41 -6.68
N VAL A 166 6.66 8.87 -7.21
CA VAL A 166 7.94 9.58 -7.34
C VAL A 166 8.80 8.97 -8.45
N ASN A 167 9.37 9.81 -9.30
CA ASN A 167 10.45 9.43 -10.22
C ASN A 167 11.77 9.45 -9.43
N LEU A 168 12.54 8.35 -9.45
CA LEU A 168 13.79 8.23 -8.69
C LEU A 168 15.06 8.51 -9.49
N GLU A 169 14.95 8.98 -10.74
CA GLU A 169 16.05 9.24 -11.68
C GLU A 169 17.00 8.05 -11.84
N THR A 170 16.93 7.34 -12.97
CA THR A 170 17.89 6.23 -13.24
C THR A 170 17.95 5.21 -12.07
N GLY A 171 16.81 4.94 -11.43
CA GLY A 171 16.71 3.96 -10.36
C GLY A 171 17.50 4.34 -9.10
N GLY A 172 17.63 5.63 -8.80
CA GLY A 172 18.38 6.13 -7.65
C GLY A 172 19.90 6.13 -7.85
N TRP A 173 20.36 6.15 -9.11
CA TRP A 173 21.77 6.27 -9.45
C TRP A 173 22.25 7.71 -9.24
N ASP A 174 23.38 7.91 -8.55
CA ASP A 174 23.88 9.26 -8.28
C ASP A 174 25.11 9.67 -9.12
N GLY A 175 25.59 8.80 -10.03
CA GLY A 175 26.71 9.10 -10.93
C GLY A 175 28.09 9.21 -10.27
N HIS A 176 28.16 9.39 -8.96
CA HIS A 176 29.37 9.72 -8.23
C HIS A 176 30.00 8.50 -7.55
N HIS A 177 29.20 7.55 -7.09
CA HIS A 177 29.70 6.38 -6.34
C HIS A 177 29.73 5.08 -7.14
N GLY A 178 29.27 5.09 -8.40
CA GLY A 178 29.04 3.85 -9.15
C GLY A 178 28.01 2.92 -8.48
N GLN A 179 27.13 3.50 -7.64
CA GLN A 179 26.16 2.83 -6.78
C GLN A 179 24.79 3.54 -6.86
N HIS A 180 23.71 2.83 -6.54
CA HIS A 180 22.35 3.37 -6.46
C HIS A 180 22.06 3.96 -5.08
N TYR A 181 22.94 4.85 -4.59
CA TYR A 181 22.89 5.35 -3.21
C TYR A 181 21.59 6.10 -2.87
N ARG A 182 20.98 6.80 -3.84
CA ARG A 182 19.69 7.49 -3.63
C ARG A 182 18.55 6.50 -3.39
N LEU A 183 18.68 5.26 -3.87
CA LEU A 183 17.71 4.20 -3.57
C LEU A 183 17.72 3.83 -2.07
N ASP A 184 18.87 3.93 -1.39
CA ASP A 184 18.96 3.62 0.05
C ASP A 184 18.23 4.65 0.94
N LEU A 185 17.89 5.82 0.39
CA LEU A 185 17.10 6.87 1.06
C LEU A 185 15.59 6.65 0.90
N LEU A 186 15.16 5.63 0.14
CA LEU A 186 13.75 5.35 -0.11
C LEU A 186 12.92 5.16 1.18
N PRO A 187 13.41 4.50 2.26
CA PRO A 187 12.68 4.41 3.52
C PRO A 187 12.41 5.78 4.16
N GLU A 188 13.40 6.67 4.17
CA GLU A 188 13.27 8.04 4.71
C GLU A 188 12.28 8.86 3.87
N LEU A 189 12.36 8.73 2.54
CA LEU A 189 11.43 9.38 1.62
C LEU A 189 9.98 8.92 1.88
N VAL A 190 9.75 7.60 1.91
CA VAL A 190 8.40 7.01 2.09
C VAL A 190 7.84 7.30 3.47
N ALA A 191 8.68 7.38 4.52
CA ALA A 191 8.25 7.71 5.88
C ALA A 191 7.63 9.11 6.02
N GLN A 192 7.85 10.02 5.06
CA GLN A 192 7.18 11.32 5.06
C GLN A 192 5.67 11.19 4.86
N VAL A 193 5.22 10.20 4.08
CA VAL A 193 3.79 10.00 3.80
C VAL A 193 3.19 9.09 4.88
N PRO A 194 2.17 9.55 5.61
CA PRO A 194 1.46 8.71 6.56
C PRO A 194 0.85 7.49 5.85
N GLU A 195 1.29 6.30 6.25
CA GLU A 195 0.73 5.00 5.85
C GLU A 195 0.51 4.79 4.34
N VAL A 196 1.60 4.75 3.56
CA VAL A 196 1.52 4.46 2.12
C VAL A 196 0.96 3.06 1.83
N ASP A 197 -0.10 2.97 1.04
CA ASP A 197 -0.67 1.70 0.56
C ASP A 197 -0.17 1.35 -0.84
N VAL A 198 -0.03 2.35 -1.70
CA VAL A 198 0.52 2.20 -3.04
C VAL A 198 1.62 3.23 -3.28
N LEU A 199 2.79 2.78 -3.71
CA LEU A 199 3.89 3.63 -4.14
C LEU A 199 4.21 3.34 -5.62
N LEU A 200 4.09 4.37 -6.46
CA LEU A 200 4.39 4.31 -7.88
C LEU A 200 5.80 4.89 -8.09
N LEU A 201 6.71 4.07 -8.59
CA LEU A 201 8.06 4.51 -8.94
C LEU A 201 8.24 4.53 -10.45
N GLN A 202 8.95 5.55 -10.91
CA GLN A 202 9.34 5.72 -12.30
C GLN A 202 10.86 5.69 -12.46
N GLU A 203 11.29 5.60 -13.72
CA GLU A 203 12.69 5.45 -14.11
C GLU A 203 13.44 4.34 -13.35
N GLY A 204 12.85 3.14 -13.24
CA GLY A 204 13.50 1.97 -12.67
C GLY A 204 14.64 1.41 -13.54
N LYS A 205 15.57 2.26 -14.00
CA LYS A 205 16.71 1.86 -14.82
C LYS A 205 17.54 0.82 -14.08
N GLU A 206 17.90 -0.23 -14.79
CA GLU A 206 18.62 -1.39 -14.26
C GLU A 206 17.85 -2.21 -13.21
N TYR A 207 16.57 -1.92 -12.92
CA TYR A 207 15.81 -2.69 -11.92
C TYR A 207 15.64 -4.15 -12.29
N GLY A 208 15.61 -4.46 -13.59
CA GLY A 208 15.60 -5.82 -14.12
C GLY A 208 16.99 -6.44 -14.33
N PHE A 209 18.07 -5.66 -14.16
CA PHE A 209 19.42 -6.10 -14.48
C PHE A 209 19.93 -7.16 -13.49
N ARG A 210 20.75 -8.11 -14.00
CA ARG A 210 21.35 -9.23 -13.23
C ARG A 210 20.37 -9.94 -12.28
N GLY A 211 19.19 -10.31 -12.79
CA GLY A 211 18.21 -11.08 -12.01
C GLY A 211 17.37 -10.22 -11.07
N GLN A 212 16.99 -9.01 -11.49
CA GLN A 212 16.12 -8.10 -10.75
C GLN A 212 16.70 -7.60 -9.42
N ARG A 213 18.03 -7.48 -9.35
CA ARG A 213 18.76 -7.22 -8.11
C ARG A 213 18.30 -5.94 -7.41
N LEU A 214 18.15 -4.83 -8.15
CA LEU A 214 17.75 -3.55 -7.54
C LEU A 214 16.28 -3.54 -7.14
N ARG A 215 15.41 -4.25 -7.87
CA ARG A 215 14.01 -4.44 -7.47
C ARG A 215 13.92 -5.10 -6.10
N PHE A 216 14.63 -6.21 -5.88
CA PHE A 216 14.64 -6.90 -4.58
C PHE A 216 15.34 -6.09 -3.49
N HIS A 217 16.34 -5.27 -3.85
CA HIS A 217 16.95 -4.33 -2.90
C HIS A 217 15.94 -3.29 -2.42
N ALA A 218 15.17 -2.69 -3.34
CA ALA A 218 14.10 -1.76 -2.99
C ALA A 218 13.00 -2.41 -2.12
N GLU A 219 12.59 -3.65 -2.43
CA GLU A 219 11.66 -4.42 -1.57
C GLU A 219 12.21 -4.66 -0.16
N ARG A 220 13.51 -4.95 -0.04
CA ARG A 220 14.15 -5.14 1.27
C ARG A 220 14.20 -3.83 2.08
N LEU A 221 14.51 -2.71 1.43
CA LEU A 221 14.49 -1.40 2.07
C LEU A 221 13.09 -1.03 2.57
N LEU A 222 12.05 -1.37 1.80
CA LEU A 222 10.66 -1.06 2.12
C LEU A 222 9.94 -2.15 2.92
N SER A 223 10.63 -3.18 3.40
CA SER A 223 9.99 -4.29 4.10
C SER A 223 9.29 -3.87 5.39
N GLY A 224 9.82 -2.84 6.08
CA GLY A 224 9.21 -2.27 7.28
C GLY A 224 7.85 -1.59 7.04
N PHE A 225 7.56 -1.20 5.79
CA PHE A 225 6.28 -0.64 5.38
C PHE A 225 5.30 -1.71 4.86
N GLY A 226 5.72 -2.98 4.81
CA GLY A 226 4.91 -4.08 4.28
C GLY A 226 4.67 -4.01 2.77
N LEU A 227 5.49 -3.29 2.02
CA LEU A 227 5.29 -3.09 0.58
C LEU A 227 5.90 -4.24 -0.26
N ARG A 228 5.20 -4.64 -1.33
CA ARG A 228 5.63 -5.65 -2.33
C ARG A 228 5.62 -5.05 -3.73
N SER A 229 6.63 -5.36 -4.54
CA SER A 229 6.80 -4.73 -5.85
C SER A 229 6.31 -5.58 -7.03
N PHE A 230 5.78 -4.87 -8.02
CA PHE A 230 5.35 -5.37 -9.33
C PHE A 230 5.99 -4.48 -10.39
N MET A 231 6.80 -5.07 -11.27
CA MET A 231 7.61 -4.31 -12.23
C MET A 231 7.16 -4.59 -13.66
N THR A 232 6.80 -3.53 -14.38
CA THR A 232 6.51 -3.58 -15.81
C THR A 232 7.75 -3.16 -16.58
N ARG A 233 8.29 -4.05 -17.40
CA ARG A 233 9.39 -3.71 -18.30
C ARG A 233 8.90 -2.72 -19.35
N SER A 234 9.63 -1.62 -19.50
CA SER A 234 9.35 -0.64 -20.55
C SER A 234 9.61 -1.23 -21.93
N THR A 235 8.76 -0.86 -22.87
CA THR A 235 8.95 -1.15 -24.30
C THR A 235 9.93 -0.16 -24.97
N ARG A 236 10.44 0.82 -24.21
CA ARG A 236 11.33 1.91 -24.68
C ARG A 236 12.73 1.83 -24.06
N GLY A 237 13.12 0.64 -23.61
CA GLY A 237 14.42 0.39 -22.98
C GLY A 237 14.31 0.12 -21.48
N GLU A 238 15.31 0.57 -20.72
CA GLU A 238 15.46 0.20 -19.31
C GLU A 238 14.64 1.04 -18.33
N LEU A 239 13.80 1.97 -18.80
CA LEU A 239 12.98 2.85 -17.96
C LEU A 239 11.76 2.12 -17.38
N HIS A 240 11.99 1.11 -16.53
CA HIS A 240 10.92 0.27 -15.99
C HIS A 240 9.99 1.07 -15.06
N GLU A 241 8.71 0.70 -15.08
CA GLU A 241 7.68 1.23 -14.20
C GLU A 241 7.48 0.23 -13.05
N VAL A 242 7.49 0.71 -11.81
CA VAL A 242 7.36 -0.17 -10.63
C VAL A 242 6.21 0.29 -9.76
N VAL A 243 5.38 -0.66 -9.34
CA VAL A 243 4.28 -0.43 -8.41
C VAL A 243 4.55 -1.24 -7.15
N PHE A 244 4.61 -0.56 -6.01
CA PHE A 244 4.67 -1.17 -4.69
C PHE A 244 3.28 -1.11 -4.07
N VAL A 245 2.82 -2.21 -3.46
CA VAL A 245 1.53 -2.30 -2.77
C VAL A 245 1.68 -2.91 -1.38
N ARG A 246 0.91 -2.41 -0.42
CA ARG A 246 0.92 -2.91 0.97
C ARG A 246 0.31 -4.30 1.05
N TRP A 247 1.12 -5.26 1.44
CA TRP A 247 0.74 -6.66 1.61
C TRP A 247 0.66 -7.03 3.10
N PRO A 248 -0.34 -7.83 3.54
CA PRO A 248 -1.38 -8.51 2.76
C PRO A 248 -2.69 -7.71 2.59
N ARG A 249 -2.69 -6.43 2.95
CA ARG A 249 -3.88 -5.56 2.90
C ARG A 249 -4.44 -5.47 1.48
N LEU A 250 -3.62 -4.97 0.54
CA LEU A 250 -3.97 -4.97 -0.87
C LEU A 250 -3.68 -6.35 -1.45
N ARG A 251 -4.68 -6.90 -2.14
CA ARG A 251 -4.62 -8.26 -2.72
C ARG A 251 -4.55 -8.17 -4.24
N PRO A 252 -3.35 -8.17 -4.84
CA PRO A 252 -3.19 -8.23 -6.28
C PRO A 252 -3.90 -9.43 -6.89
N THR A 253 -4.65 -9.19 -7.96
CA THR A 253 -5.39 -10.20 -8.72
C THR A 253 -4.80 -10.41 -10.11
N ALA A 254 -4.23 -9.37 -10.71
CA ALA A 254 -3.56 -9.45 -12.01
C ALA A 254 -2.49 -8.36 -12.17
N HIS A 255 -1.42 -8.68 -12.89
CA HIS A 255 -0.40 -7.72 -13.35
C HIS A 255 -0.09 -8.01 -14.81
N TYR A 256 -0.28 -7.02 -15.68
CA TYR A 256 -0.15 -7.16 -17.13
C TYR A 256 1.21 -6.64 -17.62
N THR A 257 2.09 -7.54 -18.03
CA THR A 257 3.43 -7.23 -18.54
C THR A 257 3.53 -7.51 -20.04
N PRO A 258 4.48 -6.88 -20.77
CA PRO A 258 4.60 -7.04 -22.23
C PRO A 258 4.95 -8.46 -22.69
N ASP A 259 5.42 -9.32 -21.80
CA ASP A 259 5.80 -10.70 -22.08
C ASP A 259 4.67 -11.72 -21.89
N LEU A 260 3.51 -11.30 -21.40
CA LEU A 260 2.34 -12.18 -21.30
C LEU A 260 1.67 -12.37 -22.67
N PRO A 261 1.39 -13.62 -23.09
CA PRO A 261 0.66 -13.87 -24.33
C PRO A 261 -0.73 -13.23 -24.33
N GLY A 262 -1.08 -12.55 -25.43
CA GLY A 262 -2.42 -11.97 -25.63
C GLY A 262 -2.68 -10.65 -24.91
N VAL A 263 -1.68 -10.07 -24.21
CA VAL A 263 -1.80 -8.74 -23.60
C VAL A 263 -1.68 -7.66 -24.68
N PHE A 264 -2.72 -6.84 -24.82
CA PHE A 264 -2.74 -5.71 -25.75
C PHE A 264 -2.01 -4.48 -25.17
N HIS A 265 -1.60 -3.57 -26.06
CA HIS A 265 -0.75 -2.43 -25.73
C HIS A 265 -1.33 -1.46 -24.70
N ASP A 266 -2.65 -1.39 -24.57
CA ASP A 266 -3.37 -0.59 -23.59
C ASP A 266 -3.47 -1.25 -22.21
N GLN A 267 -3.30 -2.58 -22.14
CA GLN A 267 -3.31 -3.38 -20.91
C GLN A 267 -1.95 -3.45 -20.22
N ILE A 268 -0.85 -3.23 -20.94
CA ILE A 268 0.50 -3.28 -20.38
C ILE A 268 0.64 -2.25 -19.25
N GLY A 269 1.23 -2.64 -18.14
CA GLY A 269 1.53 -1.77 -17.00
C GLY A 269 0.47 -1.77 -15.90
N TRP A 270 -0.71 -2.32 -16.16
CA TRP A 270 -1.78 -2.35 -15.18
C TRP A 270 -1.58 -3.43 -14.13
N LEU A 271 -1.63 -3.04 -12.86
CA LEU A 271 -1.83 -3.91 -11.71
C LEU A 271 -3.29 -3.79 -11.26
N ARG A 272 -3.91 -4.90 -10.91
CA ARG A 272 -5.28 -4.95 -10.37
C ARG A 272 -5.25 -5.53 -8.98
N PHE A 273 -6.03 -4.98 -8.07
CA PHE A 273 -6.15 -5.48 -6.72
C PHE A 273 -7.55 -5.25 -6.15
N GLN A 274 -7.91 -6.08 -5.19
CA GLN A 274 -9.10 -5.90 -4.37
C GLN A 274 -8.77 -5.02 -3.16
N VAL A 275 -9.76 -4.21 -2.78
CA VAL A 275 -9.77 -3.40 -1.56
C VAL A 275 -11.04 -3.71 -0.83
N ASP A 276 -10.94 -3.89 0.48
CA ASP A 276 -12.12 -4.14 1.31
C ASP A 276 -13.05 -2.91 1.26
N GLY A 277 -14.36 -3.14 1.19
CA GLY A 277 -15.37 -2.09 1.08
C GLY A 277 -15.70 -1.60 -0.35
N LEU A 278 -14.96 -2.01 -1.38
CA LEU A 278 -15.30 -1.71 -2.77
C LEU A 278 -15.80 -2.95 -3.52
N GLU A 279 -17.00 -2.85 -4.12
CA GLU A 279 -17.48 -3.86 -5.07
C GLU A 279 -16.67 -3.79 -6.37
N GLY A 280 -15.63 -4.62 -6.50
CA GLY A 280 -14.84 -4.75 -7.71
C GLY A 280 -13.33 -4.68 -7.48
N GLU A 281 -12.59 -4.40 -8.55
CA GLU A 281 -11.13 -4.23 -8.51
C GLU A 281 -10.77 -2.78 -8.75
N VAL A 282 -9.71 -2.32 -8.08
CA VAL A 282 -9.00 -1.09 -8.45
C VAL A 282 -7.90 -1.45 -9.43
N ALA A 283 -7.87 -0.78 -10.58
CA ALA A 283 -6.77 -0.84 -11.53
C ALA A 283 -5.79 0.30 -11.23
N ILE A 284 -4.49 0.00 -11.15
CA ILE A 284 -3.46 1.01 -10.96
C ILE A 284 -2.34 0.88 -11.98
N ARG A 285 -1.78 2.01 -12.40
CA ARG A 285 -0.64 2.05 -13.31
C ARG A 285 0.33 3.16 -12.92
N SER A 286 1.61 2.81 -12.81
CA SER A 286 2.71 3.78 -12.84
C SER A 286 3.00 4.14 -14.30
N VAL A 287 3.29 5.41 -14.61
CA VAL A 287 3.66 5.85 -15.98
C VAL A 287 4.96 6.63 -15.99
N GLN A 288 5.80 6.37 -16.99
CA GLN A 288 6.92 7.25 -17.38
C GLN A 288 6.79 7.61 -18.86
N TRP A 289 6.21 8.77 -19.12
CA TRP A 289 5.95 9.23 -20.49
C TRP A 289 7.17 9.88 -21.15
N ALA A 290 7.20 9.85 -22.48
CA ALA A 290 8.34 10.33 -23.25
C ALA A 290 8.58 11.84 -23.02
N SER A 291 9.75 12.20 -22.50
CA SER A 291 10.14 13.59 -22.28
C SER A 291 10.46 14.35 -23.57
N TRP A 292 10.72 13.64 -24.68
CA TRP A 292 11.22 14.23 -25.93
C TRP A 292 10.20 14.38 -27.05
N ASN A 293 9.01 13.76 -26.96
CA ASN A 293 8.06 13.71 -28.07
C ASN A 293 6.60 13.75 -27.59
N GLY A 294 5.89 14.82 -27.93
CA GLY A 294 4.48 15.01 -27.60
C GLY A 294 3.51 14.05 -28.30
N ASP A 295 3.83 13.59 -29.51
CA ASP A 295 2.96 12.65 -30.24
C ASP A 295 3.03 11.24 -29.63
N ILE A 296 4.17 10.85 -29.06
CA ILE A 296 4.29 9.60 -28.28
C ILE A 296 3.46 9.69 -27.00
N ARG A 297 3.50 10.82 -26.30
CA ARG A 297 2.65 11.07 -25.12
C ARG A 297 1.17 11.01 -25.49
N LEU A 298 0.79 11.58 -26.64
CA LEU A 298 -0.58 11.56 -27.13
C LEU A 298 -1.07 10.14 -27.44
N ASP A 299 -0.25 9.33 -28.13
CA ASP A 299 -0.54 7.92 -28.41
C ASP A 299 -0.70 7.10 -27.12
N GLU A 300 0.11 7.35 -26.08
CA GLU A 300 -0.08 6.74 -24.77
C GLU A 300 -1.38 7.15 -24.10
N ALA A 301 -1.68 8.44 -24.07
CA ALA A 301 -2.91 8.94 -23.45
C ALA A 301 -4.16 8.32 -24.08
N GLN A 302 -4.20 8.21 -25.41
CA GLN A 302 -5.32 7.61 -26.13
C GLN A 302 -5.59 6.17 -25.69
N LYS A 303 -4.55 5.37 -25.44
CA LYS A 303 -4.68 3.98 -24.97
C LYS A 303 -5.28 3.88 -23.57
N LEU A 304 -5.12 4.89 -22.73
CA LEU A 304 -5.65 4.91 -21.37
C LEU A 304 -7.12 5.33 -21.29
N THR A 305 -7.69 5.94 -22.34
CA THR A 305 -9.06 6.47 -22.34
C THR A 305 -10.13 5.43 -21.99
N ARG A 306 -9.92 4.16 -22.34
CA ARG A 306 -10.85 3.06 -21.98
C ARG A 306 -11.04 2.89 -20.46
N TYR A 307 -10.08 3.34 -19.65
CA TYR A 307 -10.15 3.24 -18.19
C TYR A 307 -10.96 4.38 -17.56
N ALA A 308 -11.51 5.29 -18.38
CA ALA A 308 -12.55 6.22 -17.96
C ALA A 308 -13.97 5.64 -18.14
N ALA A 309 -14.11 4.41 -18.66
CA ALA A 309 -15.41 3.79 -18.86
C ALA A 309 -16.21 3.69 -17.54
N PRO A 310 -17.55 3.82 -17.57
CA PRO A 310 -18.37 3.71 -16.37
C PRO A 310 -18.11 2.41 -15.60
N GLY A 311 -17.95 2.50 -14.29
CA GLY A 311 -17.71 1.36 -13.40
C GLY A 311 -16.26 0.87 -13.35
N VAL A 312 -15.35 1.49 -14.11
CA VAL A 312 -13.91 1.21 -14.01
C VAL A 312 -13.30 2.12 -12.95
N ALA A 313 -12.85 1.53 -11.82
CA ALA A 313 -12.06 2.23 -10.82
C ALA A 313 -10.57 2.17 -11.20
N ALA A 314 -10.01 3.29 -11.68
CA ALA A 314 -8.62 3.37 -12.10
C ALA A 314 -7.85 4.53 -11.48
N ILE A 315 -6.58 4.27 -11.16
CA ILE A 315 -5.58 5.23 -10.68
C ILE A 315 -4.39 5.18 -11.63
N ILE A 316 -3.97 6.33 -12.14
CA ILE A 316 -2.76 6.45 -12.97
C ILE A 316 -1.89 7.50 -12.30
N GLY A 317 -0.65 7.17 -12.00
CA GLY A 317 0.28 8.15 -11.44
C GLY A 317 1.69 7.98 -11.93
N GLY A 318 2.47 9.06 -11.86
CA GLY A 318 3.86 9.07 -12.32
C GLY A 318 4.22 10.33 -13.05
N ASP A 319 5.33 10.27 -13.78
CA ASP A 319 5.87 11.36 -14.59
C ASP A 319 5.26 11.29 -15.99
N PHE A 320 4.33 12.21 -16.25
CA PHE A 320 3.66 12.33 -17.54
C PHE A 320 4.48 13.18 -18.53
N ASN A 321 5.55 13.83 -18.08
CA ASN A 321 6.34 14.78 -18.84
C ASN A 321 5.47 15.86 -19.53
N SER A 322 4.28 16.15 -19.00
CA SER A 322 3.28 17.04 -19.59
C SER A 322 2.55 17.80 -18.50
N LEU A 323 2.17 19.04 -18.80
CA LEU A 323 1.35 19.87 -17.91
C LEU A 323 -0.12 19.55 -18.14
N TRP A 324 -0.90 19.51 -17.06
CA TRP A 324 -2.34 19.35 -17.16
C TRP A 324 -2.95 20.56 -17.89
N PRO A 325 -4.06 20.41 -18.65
CA PRO A 325 -4.81 21.58 -19.14
C PRO A 325 -5.23 22.49 -17.98
N ASP A 326 -5.58 23.75 -18.29
CA ASP A 326 -6.03 24.68 -17.25
C ASP A 326 -7.23 24.12 -16.49
N CYS A 327 -7.12 24.18 -15.17
CA CYS A 327 -8.11 23.66 -14.25
C CYS A 327 -9.29 24.63 -14.11
N PRO A 328 -10.49 24.13 -13.79
CA PRO A 328 -11.60 25.01 -13.43
C PRO A 328 -11.20 25.96 -12.28
N GLY A 329 -11.21 27.26 -12.56
CA GLY A 329 -10.94 28.31 -11.58
C GLY A 329 -9.47 28.64 -11.32
N HIS A 330 -8.49 28.01 -11.97
CA HIS A 330 -7.10 28.46 -11.95
C HIS A 330 -6.30 28.01 -13.18
N GLN A 331 -5.34 28.83 -13.58
CA GLN A 331 -4.43 28.48 -14.67
C GLN A 331 -3.34 27.55 -14.15
N GLU A 332 -2.98 26.55 -14.95
CA GLU A 332 -1.79 25.76 -14.67
C GLU A 332 -0.55 26.62 -14.95
N PHE A 333 0.54 26.31 -14.25
CA PHE A 333 1.85 26.85 -14.56
C PHE A 333 2.18 26.71 -16.06
N GLU A 334 2.77 27.75 -16.67
CA GLU A 334 3.26 27.72 -18.05
C GLU A 334 4.70 28.24 -18.08
N PRO A 335 5.68 27.39 -18.43
CA PRO A 335 7.07 27.79 -18.59
C PRO A 335 7.23 28.91 -19.64
N ASP A 336 8.16 29.82 -19.39
CA ASP A 336 8.72 30.71 -20.41
C ASP A 336 9.69 29.93 -21.32
N TRP A 337 9.12 29.27 -22.32
CA TRP A 337 9.88 28.51 -23.31
C TRP A 337 10.83 29.37 -24.16
N GLU A 338 10.64 30.69 -24.22
CA GLU A 338 11.54 31.59 -24.96
C GLU A 338 12.85 31.84 -24.23
N ALA A 339 12.84 31.76 -22.90
CA ALA A 339 14.05 31.82 -22.07
C ALA A 339 15.01 30.65 -22.31
N LEU A 340 14.54 29.53 -22.88
CA LEU A 340 15.39 28.38 -23.18
C LEU A 340 16.20 28.54 -24.48
N PRO A 341 17.35 27.87 -24.64
CA PRO A 341 18.05 27.80 -25.92
C PRO A 341 17.17 27.16 -27.02
N PRO A 342 17.22 27.62 -28.30
CA PRO A 342 16.34 27.12 -29.36
C PRO A 342 16.25 25.59 -29.50
N HIS A 343 17.37 24.88 -29.36
CA HIS A 343 17.43 23.42 -29.46
C HIS A 343 16.71 22.67 -28.31
N LYS A 344 16.34 23.37 -27.22
CA LYS A 344 15.58 22.84 -26.08
C LYS A 344 14.12 23.23 -26.08
N ARG A 345 13.64 24.08 -26.99
CA ARG A 345 12.25 24.58 -26.94
C ARG A 345 11.23 23.54 -27.43
N LEU A 346 11.62 22.66 -28.34
CA LEU A 346 10.67 21.90 -29.16
C LEU A 346 10.14 20.62 -28.51
N HIS A 347 10.83 20.06 -27.52
CA HIS A 347 10.51 18.72 -27.02
C HIS A 347 9.33 18.68 -26.04
N LYS A 348 9.06 19.80 -25.37
CA LYS A 348 7.94 19.99 -24.42
C LYS A 348 6.88 20.98 -24.89
N THR A 349 7.06 21.63 -26.05
CA THR A 349 6.09 22.58 -26.64
C THR A 349 5.33 21.97 -27.81
N LEU A 350 4.20 22.59 -28.18
CA LEU A 350 3.47 22.22 -29.38
C LEU A 350 4.39 22.26 -30.62
N PRO A 351 4.28 21.26 -31.51
CA PRO A 351 5.08 21.24 -32.73
C PRO A 351 4.70 22.42 -33.65
N PRO A 352 5.60 22.82 -34.56
CA PRO A 352 5.27 23.78 -35.61
C PRO A 352 3.96 23.40 -36.33
N GLY A 353 3.15 24.40 -36.68
CA GLY A 353 1.84 24.20 -37.31
C GLY A 353 0.65 24.05 -36.34
N LEU A 354 0.89 23.63 -35.09
CA LEU A 354 -0.16 23.56 -34.04
C LEU A 354 -0.11 24.72 -33.04
N ARG A 355 0.89 25.59 -33.14
CA ARG A 355 1.09 26.70 -32.19
C ARG A 355 0.08 27.83 -32.38
N PRO A 356 -0.65 28.23 -31.33
CA PRO A 356 -1.49 29.43 -31.38
C PRO A 356 -0.65 30.66 -31.70
N ALA A 357 -0.93 31.33 -32.82
CA ALA A 357 -0.19 32.51 -33.29
C ALA A 357 1.35 32.32 -33.36
N GLY A 358 1.83 31.07 -33.55
CA GLY A 358 3.26 30.76 -33.59
C GLY A 358 3.96 30.77 -32.21
N ARG A 359 3.26 31.06 -31.12
CA ARG A 359 3.81 31.13 -29.76
C ARG A 359 4.27 29.77 -29.26
N LEU A 360 5.40 29.73 -28.55
CA LEU A 360 5.84 28.55 -27.82
C LEU A 360 4.98 28.37 -26.58
N VAL A 361 4.22 27.29 -26.57
CA VAL A 361 3.37 26.87 -25.45
C VAL A 361 3.54 25.37 -25.24
N SER A 362 3.39 24.93 -24.00
CA SER A 362 3.53 23.53 -23.59
C SER A 362 2.61 22.63 -24.40
N ASP A 363 3.11 21.47 -24.79
CA ASP A 363 2.28 20.43 -25.40
C ASP A 363 1.50 19.71 -24.29
N ARG A 364 0.25 20.13 -24.13
CA ARG A 364 -0.70 19.59 -23.15
C ARG A 364 -1.68 18.58 -23.77
N ARG A 365 -1.58 18.29 -25.08
CA ARG A 365 -2.56 17.48 -25.83
C ARG A 365 -2.84 16.12 -25.18
N ALA A 366 -1.80 15.44 -24.70
CA ALA A 366 -1.91 14.13 -24.07
C ALA A 366 -2.79 14.17 -22.80
N LEU A 367 -2.55 15.12 -21.90
CA LEU A 367 -3.34 15.26 -20.68
C LEU A 367 -4.71 15.89 -20.95
N THR A 368 -4.86 16.71 -21.99
CA THR A 368 -6.16 17.15 -22.48
C THR A 368 -7.04 15.97 -22.91
N VAL A 369 -6.50 14.97 -23.61
CA VAL A 369 -7.25 13.75 -23.97
C VAL A 369 -7.76 13.02 -22.73
N LEU A 370 -6.95 12.90 -21.67
CA LEU A 370 -7.41 12.29 -20.43
C LEU A 370 -8.51 13.12 -19.75
N ALA A 371 -8.34 14.44 -19.67
CA ALA A 371 -9.33 15.34 -19.11
C ALA A 371 -10.67 15.27 -19.87
N GLU A 372 -10.64 15.28 -21.22
CA GLU A 372 -11.83 15.16 -22.06
C GLU A 372 -12.50 13.78 -21.98
N ALA A 373 -11.72 12.72 -21.72
CA ALA A 373 -12.25 11.39 -21.40
C ALA A 373 -12.90 11.33 -19.99
N GLY A 374 -12.77 12.38 -19.17
CA GLY A 374 -13.39 12.50 -17.86
C GLY A 374 -12.48 12.13 -16.68
N PHE A 375 -11.20 11.87 -16.91
CA PHE A 375 -10.26 11.67 -15.81
C PHE A 375 -10.09 12.96 -14.99
N VAL A 376 -9.91 12.80 -13.68
CA VAL A 376 -9.74 13.89 -12.72
C VAL A 376 -8.31 13.90 -12.21
N ASN A 377 -7.62 15.03 -12.35
CA ASN A 377 -6.30 15.24 -11.77
C ASN A 377 -6.41 15.70 -10.31
N ALA A 378 -5.69 15.04 -9.41
CA ALA A 378 -5.81 15.33 -7.97
C ALA A 378 -5.27 16.72 -7.59
N GLY A 379 -4.14 17.14 -8.17
CA GLY A 379 -3.57 18.48 -7.91
C GLY A 379 -4.47 19.59 -8.45
N CYS A 380 -5.09 19.35 -9.60
CA CYS A 380 -6.10 20.21 -10.20
C CYS A 380 -7.32 20.40 -9.27
N LEU A 381 -7.84 19.31 -8.70
CA LEU A 381 -8.97 19.40 -7.76
C LEU A 381 -8.57 20.10 -6.45
N ALA A 382 -7.32 19.90 -6.00
CA ALA A 382 -6.77 20.53 -4.80
C ALA A 382 -6.42 22.02 -4.99
N ARG A 383 -6.35 22.51 -6.24
CA ARG A 383 -5.89 23.86 -6.59
C ARG A 383 -4.48 24.15 -6.07
N ASP A 384 -3.62 23.14 -6.08
CA ASP A 384 -2.25 23.23 -5.62
C ASP A 384 -1.30 23.41 -6.82
N PRO A 385 -0.70 24.61 -7.00
CA PRO A 385 0.19 24.89 -8.12
C PRO A 385 1.64 24.45 -7.86
N THR A 386 1.92 23.76 -6.75
CA THR A 386 3.29 23.41 -6.35
C THR A 386 3.99 22.58 -7.44
N PRO A 387 5.16 23.03 -7.96
CA PRO A 387 5.93 22.26 -8.93
C PRO A 387 6.39 20.92 -8.37
N THR A 388 6.34 19.88 -9.20
CA THR A 388 6.76 18.52 -8.85
C THR A 388 8.17 18.22 -9.30
N VAL A 389 8.76 19.03 -10.17
CA VAL A 389 10.22 19.01 -10.42
C VAL A 389 10.89 20.22 -9.81
N HIS A 390 12.14 20.04 -9.40
CA HIS A 390 12.96 21.09 -8.80
C HIS A 390 13.21 22.24 -9.78
N GLY A 391 13.40 23.43 -9.22
CA GLY A 391 13.72 24.63 -10.01
C GLY A 391 15.06 24.51 -10.75
N THR A 392 15.92 23.56 -10.40
CA THR A 392 17.17 23.28 -11.15
C THR A 392 16.92 22.51 -12.44
N VAL A 393 15.76 21.88 -12.58
CA VAL A 393 15.30 21.15 -13.79
C VAL A 393 14.65 22.14 -14.75
N ASP A 394 14.72 21.85 -16.05
CA ASP A 394 14.15 22.69 -17.11
C ASP A 394 14.64 24.16 -17.05
N TYR A 395 15.91 24.36 -16.67
CA TYR A 395 16.60 25.66 -16.67
C TYR A 395 15.98 26.72 -15.75
N GLY A 396 15.61 26.38 -14.52
CA GLY A 396 15.16 27.40 -13.55
C GLY A 396 13.65 27.46 -13.39
N GLN A 397 12.89 26.83 -14.27
CA GLN A 397 11.46 27.10 -14.40
C GLN A 397 10.60 26.20 -13.52
N GLY A 398 11.06 24.97 -13.25
CA GLY A 398 10.23 23.95 -12.61
C GLY A 398 9.01 23.59 -13.48
N ALA A 399 8.24 22.58 -13.07
CA ALA A 399 6.98 22.20 -13.72
C ALA A 399 6.18 21.26 -12.81
N ARG A 400 4.88 21.15 -13.06
CA ARG A 400 4.01 20.12 -12.46
C ARG A 400 3.69 19.06 -13.50
N ILE A 401 4.58 18.08 -13.60
CA ILE A 401 4.52 16.99 -14.60
C ILE A 401 4.29 15.62 -13.97
N ASP A 402 4.44 15.51 -12.66
CA ASP A 402 4.13 14.32 -11.89
C ASP A 402 2.69 14.44 -11.38
N HIS A 403 1.82 13.54 -11.81
CA HIS A 403 0.40 13.64 -11.49
C HIS A 403 -0.11 12.35 -10.86
N ILE A 404 -1.20 12.47 -10.11
CA ILE A 404 -2.09 11.36 -9.77
C ILE A 404 -3.45 11.67 -10.40
N VAL A 405 -3.89 10.79 -11.28
CA VAL A 405 -5.06 10.94 -12.15
C VAL A 405 -6.03 9.79 -11.86
N LEU A 406 -7.29 10.14 -11.60
CA LEU A 406 -8.33 9.21 -11.18
C LEU A 406 -9.39 9.07 -12.28
N SER A 407 -9.85 7.84 -12.52
CA SER A 407 -11.05 7.60 -13.35
C SER A 407 -12.28 8.35 -12.81
N PRO A 408 -13.29 8.65 -13.65
CA PRO A 408 -14.53 9.28 -13.20
C PRO A 408 -15.20 8.53 -12.03
N SER A 409 -15.20 7.19 -12.08
CA SER A 409 -15.83 6.35 -11.06
C SER A 409 -15.10 6.37 -9.71
N LEU A 410 -13.84 6.81 -9.67
CA LEU A 410 -13.03 6.84 -8.45
C LEU A 410 -12.77 8.27 -7.94
N ALA A 411 -12.95 9.29 -8.77
CA ALA A 411 -12.64 10.68 -8.41
C ALA A 411 -13.35 11.17 -7.14
N GLY A 412 -14.58 10.70 -6.89
CA GLY A 412 -15.34 11.05 -5.68
C GLY A 412 -14.71 10.54 -4.36
N ALA A 413 -13.83 9.54 -4.44
CA ALA A 413 -13.10 9.00 -3.31
C ALA A 413 -11.97 9.93 -2.83
N LEU A 414 -11.51 10.89 -3.64
CA LEU A 414 -10.41 11.77 -3.24
C LEU A 414 -10.77 12.52 -1.95
N VAL A 415 -9.97 12.36 -0.90
CA VAL A 415 -10.14 13.06 0.36
C VAL A 415 -9.71 14.52 0.18
N PRO A 416 -10.60 15.51 0.38
CA PRO A 416 -10.27 16.92 0.22
C PRO A 416 -9.09 17.33 1.10
N GLY A 417 -8.14 18.07 0.53
CA GLY A 417 -6.93 18.52 1.23
C GLY A 417 -5.88 17.43 1.47
N SER A 418 -6.06 16.21 0.94
CA SER A 418 -5.07 15.14 1.07
C SER A 418 -3.95 15.19 0.02
N TYR A 419 -4.16 15.89 -1.09
CA TYR A 419 -3.12 16.09 -2.09
C TYR A 419 -1.95 16.85 -1.47
N ARG A 420 -0.74 16.33 -1.67
CA ARG A 420 0.49 16.97 -1.20
C ARG A 420 1.64 16.71 -2.16
N VAL A 421 2.38 17.76 -2.46
CA VAL A 421 3.74 17.67 -3.01
C VAL A 421 4.72 17.78 -1.84
N TRP A 422 5.58 16.79 -1.65
CA TRP A 422 6.52 16.74 -0.53
C TRP A 422 7.79 17.50 -0.90
N THR A 423 7.96 18.69 -0.33
CA THR A 423 9.11 19.57 -0.54
C THR A 423 10.12 19.46 0.61
N GLY A 424 11.40 19.65 0.31
CA GLY A 424 12.49 19.55 1.29
C GLY A 424 13.13 18.16 1.39
N GLU A 425 13.86 17.94 2.48
CA GLU A 425 14.63 16.71 2.71
C GLU A 425 13.75 15.54 3.19
N PRO A 426 14.09 14.27 2.84
CA PRO A 426 15.20 13.85 1.98
C PRO A 426 14.93 14.02 0.47
N GLY A 427 13.74 14.47 0.07
CA GLY A 427 13.32 14.53 -1.35
C GLY A 427 14.33 15.25 -2.24
N GLU A 428 14.85 16.39 -1.77
CA GLU A 428 15.84 17.20 -2.49
C GLU A 428 17.18 16.49 -2.74
N ARG A 429 17.53 15.48 -1.94
CA ARG A 429 18.71 14.62 -2.15
C ARG A 429 18.43 13.40 -3.02
N VAL A 430 17.19 12.92 -3.03
CA VAL A 430 16.81 11.63 -3.65
C VAL A 430 16.62 11.77 -5.14
N SER A 431 15.96 12.83 -5.59
CA SER A 431 15.55 13.00 -6.98
C SER A 431 15.35 14.47 -7.29
N ASP A 432 15.50 14.86 -8.54
CA ASP A 432 15.06 16.15 -9.05
C ASP A 432 13.53 16.25 -9.23
N HIS A 433 12.82 15.12 -9.08
CA HIS A 433 11.38 15.03 -8.89
C HIS A 433 11.00 14.92 -7.40
N ARG A 434 9.88 15.53 -7.06
CA ARG A 434 9.27 15.52 -5.73
C ARG A 434 8.20 14.45 -5.67
N MET A 435 8.14 13.78 -4.53
CA MET A 435 7.08 12.83 -4.26
C MET A 435 5.72 13.56 -4.18
N VAL A 436 4.70 12.97 -4.79
CA VAL A 436 3.32 13.45 -4.75
C VAL A 436 2.45 12.38 -4.09
N SER A 437 1.54 12.75 -3.20
CA SER A 437 0.62 11.80 -2.56
C SER A 437 -0.81 12.30 -2.50
N VAL A 438 -1.74 11.36 -2.40
CA VAL A 438 -3.16 11.60 -2.10
C VAL A 438 -3.68 10.54 -1.14
N ARG A 439 -4.80 10.82 -0.46
CA ARG A 439 -5.63 9.82 0.20
C ARG A 439 -6.96 9.69 -0.51
N LEU A 440 -7.40 8.45 -0.72
CA LEU A 440 -8.73 8.11 -1.20
C LEU A 440 -9.49 7.46 -0.05
N ASP A 441 -10.78 7.78 0.09
CA ASP A 441 -11.72 7.14 0.99
C ASP A 441 -12.84 6.56 0.12
N LEU A 442 -12.84 5.24 -0.04
CA LEU A 442 -13.72 4.53 -0.95
C LEU A 442 -15.18 4.52 -0.46
N ASP A 443 -15.44 4.75 0.84
CA ASP A 443 -16.82 4.85 1.35
C ASP A 443 -17.55 6.10 0.85
N ARG A 444 -16.81 7.09 0.32
CA ARG A 444 -17.37 8.25 -0.35
C ARG A 444 -18.05 7.90 -1.68
N LEU A 445 -17.72 6.76 -2.27
CA LEU A 445 -18.37 6.28 -3.51
C LEU A 445 -19.73 5.65 -3.22
N SER A 446 -19.89 5.05 -2.05
CA SER A 446 -21.10 4.36 -1.56
C SER A 446 -22.22 5.32 -1.14
N LYS A 447 -21.92 6.62 -1.01
CA LYS A 447 -22.88 7.66 -0.61
C LYS A 447 -23.33 8.42 -1.86
N PRO A 448 -24.55 8.18 -2.38
CA PRO A 448 -25.03 8.91 -3.54
C PRO A 448 -25.26 10.37 -3.18
N GLY A 449 -24.51 11.26 -3.84
CA GLY A 449 -24.79 12.70 -3.85
C GLY A 449 -23.69 13.58 -3.27
N ARG A 450 -22.60 13.76 -4.02
CA ARG A 450 -21.91 15.06 -4.25
C ARG A 450 -20.63 14.79 -5.02
N LEU A 451 -20.67 14.98 -6.34
CA LEU A 451 -19.48 15.46 -7.01
C LEU A 451 -19.22 16.87 -6.44
N PRO A 452 -18.00 17.18 -5.95
CA PRO A 452 -17.68 18.55 -5.60
C PRO A 452 -17.80 19.45 -6.86
N PRO A 453 -18.22 20.71 -6.69
CA PRO A 453 -18.41 21.64 -7.79
C PRO A 453 -17.12 21.98 -8.55
#